data_AF-A0A7C5QG91-F1
#
_entry.id   AF-A0A7C5QG91-F1
#
_cell.length_a   1.000
_cell.length_b   1.000
_cell.length_c   1.000
_cell.angle_alpha   90.00
_cell.angle_beta   90.00
_cell.angle_gamma   90.00
#
_symmetry.space_group_name_H-M   'P 1'
#
loop_
_entity.id
_entity.type
_entity.pdbx_description
1 polymer ?
#
loop_
_entity_poly.entity_id
_entity_poly.type
_entity_poly.pdbx_seq_one_letter_code
_entity_poly.pdbx_strand_id
1 'polypeptide(L)'
;MVRKKYTWKQLAVGAALIILFLGNLTFYIWYQSESIRLGYRIHELELKVEQLKEEIKELEAKKESLLSLERIDRVAREQLQLQDLKPEQIIFEPQVER
;
A
#
# COMPACT_ATOMS: atom_id res chain seq x y z
N MET A 1 35.01 31.68 56.86
CA MET A 1 34.62 31.45 55.44
C MET A 1 35.34 30.21 54.91
N VAL A 2 34.72 29.03 55.01
CA VAL A 2 35.30 27.79 54.48
C VAL A 2 35.03 27.77 52.97
N ARG A 3 36.03 28.11 52.16
CA ARG A 3 35.97 27.91 50.70
C ARG A 3 35.97 26.40 50.46
N LYS A 4 34.78 25.80 50.32
CA LYS A 4 34.63 24.42 49.84
C LYS A 4 35.25 24.35 48.44
N LYS A 5 36.48 23.84 48.34
CA LYS A 5 37.08 23.44 47.07
C LYS A 5 36.30 22.21 46.62
N TYR A 6 35.36 22.37 45.68
CA TYR A 6 34.73 21.22 45.04
C TYR A 6 35.84 20.32 44.50
N THR A 7 35.88 19.08 44.99
CA THR A 7 36.86 18.09 44.54
C THR A 7 36.57 17.86 43.06
N TRP A 8 37.56 17.93 42.17
CA TRP A 8 37.40 17.75 40.72
C TRP A 8 36.48 16.59 40.31
N LYS A 9 36.51 15.50 41.09
CA LYS A 9 35.61 14.34 40.97
C LYS A 9 34.11 14.71 41.04
N GLN A 10 33.71 15.63 41.92
CA GLN A 10 32.32 16.09 42.04
C GLN A 10 31.88 16.92 40.82
N LEU A 11 32.78 17.75 40.28
CA LEU A 11 32.51 18.50 39.05
C LEU A 11 32.39 17.56 37.85
N ALA A 12 33.26 16.56 37.75
CA ALA A 12 33.20 15.55 36.69
C ALA A 12 31.91 14.73 36.75
N VAL A 13 31.48 14.28 37.95
CA VAL A 13 30.21 13.57 38.13
C VAL A 13 29.02 14.47 37.78
N GLY A 14 29.02 15.73 38.21
CA GLY A 14 27.97 16.69 37.86
C GLY A 14 27.87 16.90 36.34
N ALA A 15 29.00 17.08 35.66
CA ALA A 15 29.03 17.21 34.20
C ALA A 15 28.52 15.94 33.50
N ALA A 16 28.93 14.76 33.97
CA ALA A 16 28.47 13.48 33.42
C ALA A 16 26.95 13.31 33.54
N LEU A 17 26.36 13.68 34.69
CA LEU A 17 24.91 13.63 34.89
C LEU A 17 24.17 14.60 33.96
N ILE A 18 24.71 15.81 33.77
CA ILE A 18 24.13 16.79 32.83
C ILE A 18 24.17 16.25 31.40
N ILE A 19 25.30 15.69 30.98
CA ILE A 19 25.45 15.09 29.64
C ILE A 19 24.47 13.92 29.46
N LEU A 20 24.35 13.05 30.46
CA LEU A 20 23.39 11.95 30.41
C LEU A 20 21.95 12.46 30.31
N PHE A 21 21.59 13.47 31.11
CA PHE A 21 20.26 14.06 31.09
C PHE A 21 19.94 14.67 29.72
N LEU A 22 20.84 15.49 29.18
CA LEU A 22 20.66 16.12 27.86
C LEU A 22 20.64 15.07 26.74
N GLY A 23 21.54 14.09 26.79
CA GLY A 23 21.57 12.99 25.83
C GLY A 23 20.28 12.20 25.80
N ASN A 24 19.71 11.87 26.96
CA ASN A 24 18.42 11.19 27.04
C ASN A 24 17.28 12.05 26.48
N LEU A 25 17.27 13.35 26.80
CA LEU A 25 16.24 14.26 26.30
C LEU A 25 16.32 14.41 24.77
N THR A 26 17.51 14.60 24.22
CA THR A 26 17.72 14.68 22.77
C THR A 26 17.33 13.36 22.09
N PHE A 27 17.73 12.23 22.66
CA PHE A 27 17.37 10.91 22.13
C PHE A 27 15.86 10.69 22.14
N TYR A 28 15.17 11.08 23.22
CA TYR A 28 13.72 10.97 23.34
C TYR A 28 12.99 11.81 22.28
N ILE A 29 13.40 13.06 22.09
CA ILE A 29 12.80 13.95 21.09
C ILE A 29 13.02 13.40 19.69
N TRP A 30 14.23 12.91 19.40
CA TRP A 30 14.53 12.30 18.11
C TRP A 30 13.69 11.05 17.86
N TYR A 31 13.63 10.14 18.84
CA TYR A 31 12.79 8.93 18.77
C TYR A 31 11.31 9.26 18.55
N GLN A 32 10.79 10.26 19.26
CA GLN A 32 9.40 10.67 19.10
C GLN A 32 9.14 11.27 17.72
N SER A 33 10.06 12.09 17.20
CA SER A 33 9.97 12.65 15.85
C SER A 33 10.03 11.55 14.77
N GLU A 34 10.92 10.57 14.95
CA GLU A 34 11.05 9.40 14.06
C GLU A 34 9.76 8.58 14.03
N SER A 35 9.20 8.29 15.21
CA SER A 35 7.95 7.55 15.37
C SER A 35 6.79 8.24 14.65
N ILE A 36 6.66 9.55 14.82
CA ILE A 36 5.64 10.36 14.12
C ILE A 36 5.85 10.31 12.60
N ARG A 37 7.08 10.45 12.12
CA ARG A 37 7.38 10.38 10.69
C ARG A 37 7.02 9.02 10.10
N LEU A 38 7.33 7.93 10.80
CA LEU A 38 6.93 6.59 10.40
C LEU A 38 5.41 6.44 10.37
N GLY A 39 4.70 6.98 11.37
CA GLY A 39 3.24 7.01 11.40
C GLY A 39 2.64 7.68 10.15
N TYR A 40 3.15 8.86 9.77
CA TYR A 40 2.73 9.52 8.53
C TYR A 40 3.01 8.67 7.30
N ARG A 41 4.18 8.03 7.23
CA ARG A 41 4.54 7.20 6.09
C ARG A 41 3.65 5.97 5.96
N ILE A 42 3.29 5.35 7.09
CA ILE A 42 2.34 4.24 7.12
C ILE A 42 0.99 4.72 6.60
N HIS A 43 0.49 5.85 7.10
CA HIS A 43 -0.79 6.41 6.67
C HIS A 43 -0.83 6.72 5.16
N GLU A 44 0.23 7.32 4.60
CA GLU A 44 0.35 7.53 3.15
C GLU A 44 0.28 6.22 2.35
N LEU A 45 0.92 5.16 2.85
CA LEU A 45 0.92 3.86 2.20
C LEU A 45 -0.45 3.18 2.30
N GLU A 46 -1.14 3.32 3.43
CA GLU A 46 -2.51 2.83 3.61
C GLU A 46 -3.47 3.48 2.62
N LEU A 47 -3.41 4.81 2.47
CA LEU A 47 -4.21 5.54 1.48
C LEU A 47 -3.94 5.06 0.05
N LYS A 48 -2.67 4.81 -0.30
CA LYS A 48 -2.32 4.26 -1.62
C LYS A 48 -2.88 2.86 -1.84
N VAL A 49 -2.85 2.02 -0.80
CA VAL A 49 -3.43 0.68 -0.88
C VAL A 49 -4.95 0.76 -1.10
N GLU A 50 -5.63 1.66 -0.42
CA GLU A 50 -7.07 1.88 -0.59
C GLU A 50 -7.40 2.36 -2.00
N GLN A 51 -6.68 3.38 -2.50
CA GLN A 51 -6.83 3.88 -3.87
C GLN A 51 -6.63 2.79 -4.92
N LEU A 52 -5.58 1.97 -4.79
CA LEU A 52 -5.33 0.87 -5.71
C LEU A 52 -6.43 -0.19 -5.67
N LYS A 53 -7.02 -0.45 -4.50
CA LYS A 53 -8.15 -1.40 -4.39
C LYS A 53 -9.39 -0.87 -5.09
N GLU A 54 -9.68 0.42 -4.98
CA GLU A 54 -10.78 1.05 -5.71
C GLU A 54 -10.55 0.97 -7.22
N GLU A 55 -9.34 1.28 -7.68
CA GLU A 55 -8.96 1.20 -9.10
C GLU A 55 -9.10 -0.23 -9.64
N ILE A 56 -8.66 -1.24 -8.88
CA ILE A 56 -8.84 -2.65 -9.26
C ILE A 56 -10.32 -2.98 -9.43
N LYS A 57 -11.17 -2.56 -8.48
CA LYS A 57 -12.60 -2.81 -8.53
C LYS A 57 -13.26 -2.16 -9.75
N GLU A 58 -12.87 -0.93 -10.08
CA GLU A 58 -13.35 -0.24 -11.28
C GLU A 58 -12.92 -0.96 -12.57
N LEU A 59 -11.65 -1.38 -12.63
CA LEU A 59 -11.11 -2.11 -13.78
C LEU A 59 -11.78 -3.48 -13.94
N GLU A 60 -12.06 -4.20 -12.86
CA GLU A 60 -12.81 -5.45 -12.88
C GLU A 60 -14.23 -5.24 -13.41
N ALA A 61 -14.95 -4.24 -12.90
CA ALA A 61 -16.29 -3.91 -13.39
C ALA A 61 -16.28 -3.55 -14.89
N LYS A 62 -15.27 -2.79 -15.33
CA LYS A 62 -15.09 -2.44 -16.74
C LYS A 62 -14.79 -3.67 -17.59
N LYS A 63 -13.93 -4.56 -17.12
CA LYS A 63 -13.61 -5.83 -17.79
C LYS A 63 -14.87 -6.67 -17.98
N GLU A 64 -15.66 -6.86 -16.92
CA GLU A 64 -16.90 -7.63 -16.99
C GLU A 64 -17.92 -6.99 -17.94
N SER A 65 -18.05 -5.66 -17.93
CA SER A 65 -18.88 -4.95 -18.91
C SER A 65 -18.41 -5.17 -20.35
N LEU A 66 -17.09 -5.13 -20.58
CA LEU A 66 -16.50 -5.34 -21.90
C LEU A 66 -16.68 -6.78 -22.41
N LEU A 67 -16.61 -7.76 -21.50
CA LEU A 67 -16.78 -9.19 -21.76
C LEU A 67 -18.24 -9.66 -21.66
N SER A 68 -19.18 -8.77 -21.36
CA SER A 68 -20.60 -9.12 -21.29
C SER A 68 -21.07 -9.71 -22.62
N LEU A 69 -21.81 -10.82 -22.55
CA LEU A 69 -22.32 -11.52 -23.72
C LEU A 69 -23.15 -10.59 -24.63
N GLU A 70 -23.93 -9.70 -24.02
CA GLU A 70 -24.70 -8.69 -24.74
C GLU A 70 -23.82 -7.78 -25.60
N ARG A 71 -22.69 -7.30 -25.05
CA ARG A 71 -21.76 -6.46 -25.80
C ARG A 71 -21.04 -7.28 -26.88
N ILE A 72 -20.64 -8.51 -26.57
CA ILE A 72 -20.00 -9.41 -27.53
C ILE A 72 -20.93 -9.68 -28.72
N ASP A 73 -22.19 -10.03 -28.46
CA ASP A 73 -23.20 -10.30 -29.50
C ASP A 73 -23.48 -9.03 -30.33
N ARG A 74 -23.58 -7.87 -29.67
CA ARG A 74 -23.72 -6.57 -30.36
C ARG A 74 -22.56 -6.28 -31.29
N VAL A 75 -21.31 -6.45 -30.83
CA VAL A 75 -20.13 -6.27 -31.68
C VAL A 75 -20.10 -7.28 -32.82
N ALA A 76 -20.42 -8.55 -32.54
CA ALA A 76 -20.46 -9.61 -33.54
C ALA A 76 -21.47 -9.30 -34.67
N ARG A 77 -22.69 -8.89 -34.32
CA ARG A 77 -23.76 -8.63 -35.28
C ARG A 77 -23.63 -7.27 -35.98
N GLU A 78 -23.38 -6.20 -35.22
CA GLU A 78 -23.44 -4.83 -35.75
C GLU A 78 -22.13 -4.39 -36.40
N GLN A 79 -20.98 -4.74 -35.82
CA GLN A 79 -19.67 -4.28 -36.31
C GLN A 79 -19.01 -5.30 -37.23
N LEU A 80 -19.07 -6.58 -36.86
CA LEU A 80 -18.43 -7.66 -37.63
C LEU A 80 -19.39 -8.32 -38.63
N GLN A 81 -20.68 -7.96 -38.60
CA GLN A 81 -21.71 -8.47 -39.51
C GLN A 81 -21.78 -10.01 -39.54
N LEU A 82 -21.43 -10.64 -38.41
CA LEU A 82 -21.52 -12.08 -38.26
C LEU A 82 -23.00 -12.50 -38.23
N GLN A 83 -23.30 -13.59 -38.92
CA GLN A 83 -24.63 -14.17 -38.95
C GLN A 83 -24.65 -15.43 -38.07
N ASP A 84 -25.85 -15.76 -37.55
CA ASP A 84 -26.03 -17.01 -36.83
C ASP A 84 -25.67 -18.21 -37.72
N LEU A 85 -25.05 -19.21 -37.10
CA LEU A 85 -24.69 -20.45 -37.77
C LEU A 85 -25.94 -21.13 -38.31
N LYS A 86 -25.93 -21.52 -39.57
CA LYS A 86 -26.99 -22.34 -40.12
C LYS A 86 -26.90 -23.76 -39.54
N PRO A 87 -28.02 -24.48 -39.39
CA PRO A 87 -28.01 -25.85 -38.89
C PRO A 87 -27.07 -26.78 -39.68
N GLU A 88 -26.92 -26.54 -40.99
CA GLU A 88 -26.04 -27.33 -41.85
C GLU A 88 -24.54 -27.12 -41.59
N GLN A 89 -24.16 -26.10 -40.82
CA GLN A 89 -22.75 -25.74 -40.54
C GLN A 89 -22.26 -26.27 -39.18
N ILE A 90 -23.13 -26.89 -38.38
CA ILE A 90 -22.80 -27.42 -37.05
C ILE A 90 -22.30 -28.85 -37.17
N ILE A 91 -21.02 -29.09 -36.85
CA ILE A 91 -20.42 -30.42 -36.83
C ILE A 91 -20.28 -30.87 -35.37
N PHE A 92 -20.96 -31.96 -35.01
CA PHE A 92 -20.81 -32.59 -33.70
C PHE A 92 -19.67 -33.61 -33.77
N GLU A 93 -18.55 -33.31 -33.13
CA GLU A 93 -17.46 -34.27 -32.96
C GLU A 93 -17.78 -35.19 -31.77
N PRO A 94 -17.81 -36.53 -31.95
CA PRO A 94 -18.10 -37.45 -30.85
C PRO A 94 -16.98 -37.36 -29.82
N GLN A 95 -17.36 -37.02 -28.58
CA GLN A 95 -16.39 -36.89 -27.50
C GLN A 95 -15.79 -38.27 -27.19
N VAL A 96 -14.49 -38.40 -27.44
CA VAL A 96 -13.72 -39.59 -27.06
C VAL A 96 -13.60 -39.57 -25.54
N GLU A 97 -14.38 -40.42 -24.87
CA GLU A 97 -14.19 -40.75 -23.45
C GLU A 97 -12.72 -41.16 -23.22
N ARG A 98 -12.03 -40.43 -22.35
CA ARG A 98 -10.70 -40.79 -21.83
C ARG A 98 -10.80 -41.00 -20.33
#